data_AF-A0A5S9MHL8-F1
#
_entry.id   AF-A0A5S9MHL8-F1
#
_cell.length_a   1.000
_cell.length_b   1.000
_cell.length_c   1.000
_cell.angle_alpha   90.00
_cell.angle_beta   90.00
_cell.angle_gamma   90.00
#
_symmetry.space_group_name_H-M   'P 1'
#
loop_
_entity.id
_entity.type
_entity.pdbx_description
1 polymer ?
#
loop_
_entity_poly.entity_id
_entity_poly.type
_entity_poly.pdbx_seq_one_letter_code
_entity_poly.pdbx_strand_id
1 'polypeptide(L)' 'MFITHNINGQTYQTVYAHLSTRSVSTGQRVEQGQFLGYMGNTGQSHGQHLHFEIHKGLWNGAKSNAVNPAQYIR' A
#
# COMPACT_ATOMS: atom_id res chain seq x y z
N MET A 1 -0.33 -4.16 -4.38
CA MET A 1 -1.65 -4.23 -3.73
C MET A 1 -2.00 -2.83 -3.26
N PHE A 2 -3.25 -2.40 -3.47
CA PHE A 2 -3.74 -1.09 -3.07
C PHE A 2 -4.77 -1.26 -1.96
N ILE A 3 -4.67 -0.45 -0.91
CA ILE A 3 -5.70 -0.34 0.12
C ILE A 3 -6.13 1.12 0.17
N THR A 4 -7.42 1.34 -0.01
CA THR A 4 -8.04 2.67 0.07
C THR A 4 -8.54 2.89 1.50
N HIS A 5 -8.25 4.06 2.04
CA HIS A 5 -8.65 4.50 3.37
C HIS A 5 -9.51 5.75 3.24
N ASN A 6 -10.51 5.89 4.10
CA ASN A 6 -11.19 7.15 4.33
C ASN A 6 -10.89 7.59 5.75
N ILE A 7 -10.16 8.70 5.90
CA ILE A 7 -9.70 9.21 7.20
C ILE A 7 -10.18 10.66 7.28
N ASN A 8 -11.09 10.94 8.22
CA ASN A 8 -11.67 12.27 8.44
C ASN A 8 -12.27 12.88 7.15
N GLY A 9 -12.97 12.07 6.36
CA GLY A 9 -13.58 12.51 5.09
C GLY A 9 -12.60 12.64 3.92
N GLN A 10 -11.30 12.43 4.14
CA GLN A 10 -10.29 12.47 3.09
C GLN A 10 -9.90 11.04 2.66
N THR A 11 -9.82 10.83 1.35
CA THR A 11 -9.34 9.56 0.77
C THR A 11 -7.82 9.50 0.80
N TYR A 12 -7.29 8.38 1.25
CA TYR A 12 -5.89 8.01 1.12
C TYR A 12 -5.79 6.66 0.43
N GLN A 13 -4.67 6.41 -0.22
CA GLN A 13 -4.36 5.10 -0.74
C GLN A 13 -2.95 4.68 -0.36
N THR A 14 -2.81 3.47 0.15
CA THR A 14 -1.52 2.88 0.45
C THR A 14 -1.19 1.79 -0.56
N VAL A 15 0.07 1.72 -0.97
CA VAL A 15 0.58 0.71 -1.91
C VAL A 15 1.50 -0.24 -1.17
N TYR A 16 1.30 -1.53 -1.36
CA TYR A 16 2.18 -2.61 -0.90
C TYR A 16 2.64 -3.39 -2.12
N ALA A 17 3.88 -3.17 -2.56
CA ALA A 17 4.45 -3.80 -3.75
C ALA A 17 5.47 -4.88 -3.40
N HIS A 18 5.93 -5.59 -4.44
CA HIS A 18 6.88 -6.72 -4.37
C HIS A 18 6.43 -7.94 -3.56
N LEU A 19 5.16 -8.03 -3.14
CA LEU A 19 4.61 -9.19 -2.41
C LEU A 19 4.76 -10.49 -3.21
N SER A 20 5.09 -11.60 -2.53
CA SER A 20 5.12 -12.94 -3.11
C SER A 20 3.71 -13.55 -3.16
N THR A 21 2.92 -13.32 -2.11
CA THR A 21 1.53 -13.77 -2.03
C THR A 21 0.66 -12.69 -1.37
N ARG A 22 -0.65 -12.78 -1.63
CA ARG A 22 -1.67 -11.89 -1.06
C ARG A 22 -2.71 -12.77 -0.39
N SER A 23 -3.07 -12.46 0.85
CA SER A 23 -4.05 -13.22 1.65
C SER A 23 -5.42 -12.54 1.72
N VAL A 24 -5.59 -11.48 0.94
CA VAL A 24 -6.82 -10.69 0.85
C VAL A 24 -7.27 -10.57 -0.61
N SER A 25 -8.56 -10.29 -0.79
CA SER A 25 -9.19 -10.17 -2.11
C SER A 25 -9.64 -8.74 -2.42
N THR A 26 -9.81 -8.41 -3.70
CA THR A 26 -10.35 -7.10 -4.12
C THR A 26 -11.72 -6.85 -3.51
N GLY A 27 -11.94 -5.66 -2.96
CA GLY A 27 -13.18 -5.27 -2.28
C GLY A 27 -13.28 -5.72 -0.82
N GLN A 28 -12.35 -6.54 -0.33
CA GLN A 28 -12.30 -6.93 1.07
C GLN A 28 -11.97 -5.73 1.95
N ARG A 29 -12.80 -5.49 2.99
CA ARG A 29 -12.45 -4.58 4.08
C ARG A 29 -11.42 -5.25 4.98
N VAL A 30 -10.40 -4.50 5.37
CA VAL A 30 -9.33 -4.96 6.27
C VAL A 30 -9.18 -4.02 7.46
N GLU A 31 -8.59 -4.53 8.54
CA GLU A 31 -8.34 -3.79 9.77
C GLU A 31 -6.85 -3.59 10.03
N GLN A 32 -6.50 -2.59 10.84
CA GLN A 32 -5.11 -2.38 11.24
C GLN A 32 -4.59 -3.61 12.00
N GLY A 33 -3.38 -4.06 11.63
CA GLY A 33 -2.76 -5.27 12.21
C GLY A 33 -3.18 -6.57 11.53
N GLN A 34 -4.16 -6.54 10.61
CA GLN A 34 -4.53 -7.71 9.83
C GLN A 34 -3.38 -8.15 8.92
N PHE A 35 -3.12 -9.46 8.89
CA PHE A 35 -2.18 -10.06 7.95
C PHE A 35 -2.68 -9.93 6.51
N LEU A 36 -1.84 -9.35 5.63
CA LEU A 36 -2.21 -9.08 4.23
C LEU A 36 -1.54 -10.02 3.22
N GLY A 37 -0.46 -10.70 3.61
CA GLY A 37 0.33 -11.57 2.73
C GLY A 37 1.82 -11.55 3.06
N TYR A 38 2.61 -12.19 2.21
CA TYR A 38 4.05 -12.36 2.41
C TYR A 38 4.86 -11.42 1.51
N MET A 39 5.94 -10.86 2.08
CA MET A 39 6.94 -10.09 1.34
C MET A 39 7.62 -10.97 0.28
N GLY A 40 8.04 -10.37 -0.83
CA GLY A 40 8.70 -11.08 -1.92
C GLY A 40 9.66 -10.19 -2.68
N ASN A 41 9.90 -10.58 -3.94
CA ASN A 41 10.79 -9.89 -4.88
C ASN A 41 10.13 -9.81 -6.27
N THR A 42 8.81 -9.61 -6.32
CA THR A 42 8.06 -9.62 -7.60
C THR A 42 8.13 -8.26 -8.31
N GLY A 43 8.04 -8.28 -9.65
CA GLY A 43 8.12 -7.06 -10.46
C GLY A 43 9.55 -6.52 -10.54
N GLN A 44 9.69 -5.20 -10.62
CA GLN A 44 11.00 -4.55 -10.68
C GLN A 44 11.60 -4.43 -9.28
N SER A 45 12.43 -5.40 -8.88
CA SER A 45 13.04 -5.48 -7.56
C SER A 45 14.32 -6.33 -7.59
N HIS A 46 15.33 -5.96 -6.78
CA HIS A 46 16.65 -6.59 -6.75
C HIS A 46 16.89 -7.51 -5.54
N GLY A 47 15.91 -7.65 -4.64
CA GLY A 47 16.00 -8.48 -3.45
C GLY A 47 14.70 -8.43 -2.65
N GLN A 48 14.53 -9.36 -1.71
CA GLN A 48 13.30 -9.41 -0.91
C GLN A 48 13.15 -8.14 -0.05
N HIS A 49 12.11 -7.35 -0.31
CA HIS A 49 11.77 -6.18 0.47
C HIS A 49 10.30 -5.79 0.27
N LEU A 50 9.79 -4.89 1.12
CA LEU A 50 8.50 -4.26 0.93
C LEU A 50 8.70 -2.84 0.41
N HIS A 51 8.15 -2.55 -0.76
CA HIS A 51 7.98 -1.17 -1.22
C HIS A 51 6.61 -0.67 -0.77
N PHE A 52 6.61 0.33 0.10
CA PHE A 52 5.42 0.92 0.70
C PHE A 52 5.28 2.38 0.29
N GLU A 53 4.08 2.76 -0.15
CA GLU A 53 3.76 4.14 -0.51
C GLU A 53 2.49 4.61 0.21
N ILE A 54 2.40 5.92 0.45
CA ILE A 54 1.18 6.59 0.89
C ILE A 54 0.84 7.69 -0.11
N HIS A 55 -0.43 7.77 -0.48
CA HIS A 55 -0.99 8.77 -1.37
C HIS A 55 -2.15 9.51 -0.68
N LYS A 56 -2.15 10.84 -0.74
CA LYS A 56 -3.30 11.69 -0.37
C LYS A 56 -4.24 11.78 -1.57
N GLY A 57 -5.14 10.82 -1.69
CA GLY A 57 -5.94 10.54 -2.88
C GLY A 57 -5.61 9.17 -3.44
N LEU A 58 -6.17 8.84 -4.61
CA LEU A 58 -5.86 7.58 -5.31
C LEU A 58 -4.45 7.65 -5.91
N TRP A 59 -3.77 6.50 -5.97
CA TRP A 59 -2.54 6.36 -6.76
C TRP A 59 -2.81 6.70 -8.21
N ASN A 60 -1.86 7.37 -8.85
CA ASN A 60 -1.90 7.66 -10.28
C ASN A 60 -0.49 7.58 -10.88
N GLY A 61 -0.40 7.41 -12.20
CA GLY A 61 0.89 7.25 -12.90
C GLY A 61 1.80 8.47 -12.83
N ALA A 62 1.25 9.68 -12.68
CA ALA A 62 2.00 10.91 -12.46
C ALA A 62 2.52 11.04 -11.01
N LYS A 63 2.07 10.16 -10.10
CA LYS A 63 2.40 10.14 -8.67
C LYS A 63 2.14 11.47 -7.96
N SER A 64 1.21 12.28 -8.47
CA SER A 64 0.94 13.62 -7.94
C SER A 64 0.39 13.63 -6.51
N ASN A 65 -0.18 12.50 -6.07
CA ASN A 65 -0.75 12.34 -4.73
C ASN A 65 0.25 11.73 -3.73
N ALA A 66 1.45 11.33 -4.17
CA ALA A 66 2.43 10.67 -3.31
C ALA A 66 2.94 11.62 -2.21
N VAL A 67 3.04 11.10 -0.98
CA VAL A 67 3.58 11.83 0.18
C VAL A 67 4.66 11.01 0.87
N ASN A 68 5.52 11.66 1.66
CA ASN A 68 6.57 10.98 2.42
C ASN A 68 5.94 10.05 3.49
N PRO A 69 6.10 8.70 3.39
CA PRO A 69 5.49 7.77 4.32
C PRO A 69 6.03 7.90 5.75
N ALA A 70 7.25 8.39 5.93
CA ALA A 70 7.87 8.54 7.25
C ALA A 70 7.09 9.47 8.19
N GLN A 71 6.21 10.32 7.67
CA GLN A 71 5.34 11.18 8.48
C GLN A 71 4.12 10.45 9.08
N TYR A 72 3.85 9.22 8.65
CA TYR A 72 2.64 8.46 8.97
C TYR A 72 2.90 7.14 9.68
N ILE A 73 4.14 6.64 9.59
CA ILE A 73 4.56 5.40 10.23
C ILE A 73 5.20 5.78 11.57
N ARG A 74 4.88 5.02 12.62
CA ARG A 74 5.46 5.15 13.95
C ARG A 74 6.14 3.85 14.35
#